data_AF-A0A933ADK8-F1
#
_entry.id   AF-A0A933ADK8-F1
#
_cell.length_a   1.000
_cell.length_b   1.000
_cell.length_c   1.000
_cell.angle_alpha   90.00
_cell.angle_beta   90.00
_cell.angle_gamma   90.00
#
_symmetry.space_group_name_H-M   'P 1'
#
loop_
_entity.id
_entity.type
_entity.pdbx_description
1 polymer ?
#
loop_
_entity_poly.entity_id
_entity_poly.type
_entity_poly.pdbx_seq_one_letter_code
_entity_poly.pdbx_strand_id
1 'polypeptide(L)'
;MDAITAALSDIPGAVFAVDADLRVVAWNQGAEQGLQVPAREAIGRACYEVVPAVDVESGRPCYERCPLVQGTSRYGWAYNRVLRAAWAGGKRVRLDCFLFKCVFPDSLDGTLCFVGPQGAAEADAQSRALEALEDVYPAVARSGDPQDTLRSALGAVLRATGAETVQLYTLDSDAHALVLFAQMGANPDSLEGFARSALSREMLDLVGRSQVPVLISRARGVASPESTEWAICVPLQAEERVLGALVATTNAPRFNVGVAARVLFPVAVQLSVYLRWAYSTHGQVWPPSSRGATSLPEARRLEFYCFGSFRLMRNGMPVPTAGFHRLKSLSLLKYLVAHRGRPISRDQLIEVLWPESDPARAGNNLRVVLHDLRRALEAIIGPQRSQAVLRNEGDMVFLDPSDSLWVDVEEFVSTLRRAGALATRGLLDEALAEMGRLGTIYCGDFLADEPYSDWCLAEREQLREVYLHQWERLGALLAEQGRSGDAEEAYRAALGLDPIREDIHRRLMGVLWRSGKKDEALRQFELCRTVLRREIGVAPSEETQALVRSMTSAPTPR
;
A
#
# COMPACT_ATOMS: atom_id res chain seq x y z
N MET A 1 25.69 26.93 2.27
CA MET A 1 24.69 27.73 3.02
C MET A 1 24.04 28.76 2.10
N ASP A 2 24.81 29.63 1.45
CA ASP A 2 24.28 30.78 0.70
C ASP A 2 23.28 30.41 -0.42
N ALA A 3 23.49 29.30 -1.13
CA ALA A 3 22.55 28.81 -2.14
C ALA A 3 21.21 28.32 -1.56
N ILE A 4 21.21 27.61 -0.42
CA ILE A 4 19.97 27.13 0.23
C ILE A 4 19.19 28.32 0.78
N THR A 5 19.87 29.24 1.46
CA THR A 5 19.24 30.41 2.06
C THR A 5 18.64 31.32 0.99
N ALA A 6 19.34 31.52 -0.13
CA ALA A 6 18.78 32.23 -1.29
C ALA A 6 17.55 31.50 -1.84
N ALA A 7 17.63 30.18 -2.04
CA ALA A 7 16.50 29.39 -2.54
C ALA A 7 15.29 29.37 -1.60
N LEU A 8 15.50 29.45 -0.29
CA LEU A 8 14.44 29.51 0.72
C LEU A 8 13.77 30.89 0.83
N SER A 9 14.48 31.95 0.44
CA SER A 9 14.01 33.33 0.60
C SER A 9 12.78 33.63 -0.25
N ASP A 10 12.65 32.94 -1.39
CA ASP A 10 11.53 33.09 -2.33
C ASP A 10 10.33 32.19 -1.97
N ILE A 11 10.45 31.35 -0.93
CA ILE A 11 9.40 30.42 -0.55
C ILE A 11 8.44 31.10 0.44
N PRO A 12 7.14 31.23 0.10
CA PRO A 12 6.17 31.82 1.01
C PRO A 12 5.87 30.90 2.20
N GLY A 13 5.70 31.50 3.38
CA GLY A 13 5.42 30.79 4.63
C GLY A 13 6.67 30.52 5.47
N ALA A 14 6.48 29.89 6.63
CA ALA A 14 7.56 29.57 7.54
C ALA A 14 8.28 28.28 7.12
N VAL A 15 9.49 28.43 6.61
CA VAL A 15 10.28 27.34 6.01
C VAL A 15 11.72 27.39 6.50
N PHE A 16 12.26 26.22 6.83
CA PHE A 16 13.67 26.07 7.18
C PHE A 16 14.21 24.74 6.66
N ALA A 17 15.52 24.63 6.53
CA ALA A 17 16.20 23.41 6.11
C ALA A 17 16.86 22.73 7.32
N VAL A 18 16.89 21.40 7.32
CA VAL A 18 17.65 20.60 8.29
C VAL A 18 18.60 19.64 7.60
N ASP A 19 19.72 19.33 8.26
CA ASP A 19 20.62 18.26 7.86
C ASP A 19 20.18 16.88 8.39
N ALA A 20 21.00 15.85 8.16
CA ALA A 20 20.75 14.48 8.59
C ALA A 20 20.68 14.32 10.12
N ASP A 21 21.32 15.23 10.87
CA ASP A 21 21.31 15.26 12.34
C ASP A 21 20.17 16.15 12.88
N LEU A 22 19.22 16.52 12.03
CA LEU A 22 18.13 17.44 12.32
C LEU A 22 18.56 18.86 12.73
N ARG A 23 19.79 19.27 12.43
CA ARG A 23 20.24 20.64 12.72
C ARG A 23 19.75 21.58 11.64
N VAL A 24 19.25 22.73 12.06
CA VAL A 24 18.80 23.79 11.16
C VAL A 24 20.00 24.33 10.38
N VAL A 25 19.98 24.23 9.06
CA VAL A 25 21.06 24.70 8.17
C VAL A 25 20.67 25.94 7.37
N ALA A 26 19.38 26.24 7.28
CA ALA A 26 18.87 27.48 6.68
C ALA A 26 17.49 27.82 7.27
N TRP A 27 17.14 29.10 7.32
CA TRP A 27 15.94 29.61 8.00
C TRP A 27 15.44 30.85 7.26
N ASN A 28 14.21 30.84 6.74
CA ASN A 28 13.71 31.95 5.92
C ASN A 28 13.03 33.05 6.75
N GLN A 29 12.76 34.21 6.13
CA GLN A 29 12.09 35.33 6.79
C GLN A 29 10.69 34.97 7.30
N GLY A 30 9.97 34.11 6.59
CA GLY A 30 8.66 33.62 7.04
C GLY A 30 8.76 32.80 8.33
N ALA A 31 9.82 32.02 8.52
CA ALA A 31 10.09 31.25 9.73
C ALA A 31 10.46 32.17 10.89
N GLU A 32 11.27 33.21 10.63
CA GLU A 32 11.55 34.24 11.64
C GLU A 32 10.27 34.93 12.12
N GLN A 33 9.37 35.29 11.20
CA GLN A 33 8.11 35.96 11.55
C GLN A 33 7.10 35.01 12.20
N GLY A 34 6.91 33.82 11.63
CA GLY A 34 5.88 32.87 12.03
C GLY A 34 6.22 32.11 13.31
N LEU A 35 7.50 31.79 13.52
CA LEU A 35 7.98 31.08 14.71
C LEU A 35 8.61 32.03 15.74
N GLN A 36 8.83 33.29 15.38
CA GLN A 36 9.39 34.33 16.25
C GLN A 36 10.79 33.98 16.80
N VAL A 37 11.57 33.22 16.02
CA VAL A 37 12.97 32.90 16.31
C VAL A 37 13.86 33.48 15.20
N PRO A 38 14.80 34.38 15.51
CA PRO A 38 15.75 34.90 14.52
C PRO A 38 16.62 33.79 13.91
N ALA A 39 16.97 33.89 12.63
CA ALA A 39 17.77 32.88 11.92
C ALA A 39 19.11 32.60 12.62
N ARG A 40 19.77 33.65 13.16
CA ARG A 40 21.02 33.52 13.93
C ARG A 40 20.92 32.65 15.19
N GLU A 41 19.72 32.50 15.74
CA GLU A 41 19.44 31.70 16.94
C GLU A 41 18.94 30.30 16.58
N ALA A 42 18.40 30.13 15.38
CA ALA A 42 17.91 28.86 14.87
C ALA A 42 19.03 28.02 14.21
N ILE A 43 19.84 28.64 13.33
CA ILE A 43 20.85 27.95 12.51
C ILE A 43 21.92 27.30 13.41
N GLY A 44 22.23 26.04 13.12
CA GLY A 44 23.19 25.20 13.84
C GLY A 44 22.59 24.42 15.02
N ARG A 45 21.38 24.75 15.46
CA ARG A 45 20.68 24.05 16.55
C ARG A 45 19.78 22.94 16.02
N ALA A 46 19.48 21.96 16.86
CA ALA A 46 18.54 20.91 16.49
C ALA A 46 17.13 21.48 16.33
N CYS A 47 16.41 21.10 15.27
CA CYS A 47 15.12 21.69 14.91
C CYS A 47 14.07 21.55 16.02
N TYR A 48 14.11 20.48 16.81
CA TYR A 48 13.20 20.25 17.94
C TYR A 48 13.49 21.13 19.16
N GLU A 49 14.67 21.74 19.24
CA GLU A 49 14.97 22.74 20.28
C GLU A 49 14.47 24.14 19.89
N VAL A 50 14.50 24.43 18.58
CA VAL A 50 14.07 25.71 18.00
C VAL A 50 12.55 25.75 17.85
N VAL A 51 11.97 24.61 17.47
CA VAL A 51 10.52 24.41 17.31
C VAL A 51 10.08 23.27 18.26
N PRO A 52 9.98 23.55 19.57
CA PRO A 52 9.55 22.55 20.54
C PRO A 52 8.11 22.15 20.25
N ALA A 53 7.92 20.96 19.71
CA ALA A 53 6.62 20.48 19.29
C ALA A 53 6.30 19.11 19.89
N VAL A 54 5.02 18.95 20.24
CA VAL A 54 4.45 17.71 20.73
C VAL A 54 3.48 17.20 19.68
N ASP A 55 3.58 15.92 19.36
CA ASP A 55 2.64 15.24 18.48
C ASP A 55 1.25 15.18 19.12
N VAL A 56 0.21 15.63 18.40
CA VAL A 56 -1.15 15.76 18.97
C VAL A 56 -1.75 14.43 19.39
N GLU A 57 -1.46 13.37 18.66
CA GLU A 57 -2.04 12.04 18.88
C GLU A 57 -1.33 11.30 20.01
N SER A 58 0.00 11.34 20.04
CA SER A 58 0.81 10.59 20.99
C SER A 58 1.20 11.37 22.24
N GLY A 59 1.13 12.71 22.22
CA GLY A 59 1.53 13.55 23.34
C GLY A 59 3.05 13.55 23.61
N ARG A 60 3.86 12.98 22.71
CA ARG A 60 5.32 12.86 22.83
C ARG A 60 6.06 13.94 22.02
N PRO A 61 7.33 14.24 22.36
CA PRO A 61 8.16 15.13 21.54
C PRO A 61 8.24 14.67 20.09
N CYS A 62 8.17 15.60 19.14
CA CYS A 62 8.11 15.28 17.71
C CYS A 62 9.31 14.46 17.21
N TYR A 63 10.50 14.67 17.77
CA TYR A 63 11.74 14.02 17.31
C TYR A 63 11.80 12.51 17.58
N GLU A 64 11.15 12.00 18.64
CA GLU A 64 11.14 10.56 18.97
C GLU A 64 10.54 9.71 17.86
N ARG A 65 9.64 10.32 17.07
CA ARG A 65 9.00 9.67 15.93
C ARG A 65 9.16 10.46 14.64
N CYS A 66 10.23 11.23 14.52
CA CYS A 66 10.54 11.96 13.29
C CYS A 66 10.90 10.96 12.18
N PRO A 67 10.27 11.02 11.00
CA PRO A 67 10.57 10.11 9.89
C PRO A 67 12.04 10.12 9.47
N LEU A 68 12.71 11.27 9.57
CA LEU A 68 14.14 11.41 9.27
C LEU A 68 15.04 10.71 10.30
N VAL A 69 14.59 10.61 11.57
CA VAL A 69 15.35 9.97 12.66
C VAL A 69 15.10 8.48 12.70
N GLN A 70 13.84 8.07 12.50
CA GLN A 70 13.48 6.67 12.63
C GLN A 70 13.99 5.84 11.45
N GLY A 71 14.25 6.43 10.28
CA GLY A 71 14.60 5.69 9.05
C GLY A 71 13.55 4.63 8.68
N THR A 72 12.40 4.66 9.34
CA THR A 72 11.35 3.65 9.31
C THR A 72 10.01 4.37 9.37
N SER A 73 9.26 4.32 8.28
CA SER A 73 7.91 3.80 8.41
C SER A 73 7.74 2.72 7.35
N ARG A 74 7.89 1.46 7.77
CA ARG A 74 7.77 0.31 6.87
C ARG A 74 6.35 0.17 6.34
N TYR A 75 5.32 0.57 7.08
CA TYR A 75 3.94 0.72 6.61
C TYR A 75 3.22 1.68 7.57
N GLY A 76 2.75 2.85 7.09
CA GLY A 76 2.05 3.81 7.95
C GLY A 76 1.88 5.19 7.34
N TRP A 77 0.87 5.32 6.48
CA TRP A 77 0.47 6.51 5.74
C TRP A 77 -0.02 7.65 6.65
N ALA A 78 0.88 8.38 7.30
CA ALA A 78 0.55 9.57 8.10
C ALA A 78 1.66 10.63 7.99
N TYR A 79 1.77 11.31 6.83
CA TYR A 79 2.78 12.35 6.61
C TYR A 79 2.24 13.78 6.74
N ASN A 80 1.07 13.93 7.37
CA ASN A 80 0.65 15.19 7.97
C ASN A 80 0.62 14.99 9.48
N ARG A 81 1.70 15.36 10.17
CA ARG A 81 1.61 15.45 11.63
C ARG A 81 1.11 16.83 11.97
N VAL A 82 -0.11 16.86 12.46
CA VAL A 82 -0.62 18.00 13.19
C VAL A 82 0.17 18.07 14.49
N LEU A 83 1.17 18.94 14.53
CA LEU A 83 1.98 19.17 15.70
C LEU A 83 1.31 20.24 16.58
N ARG A 84 1.28 20.01 17.89
CA ARG A 84 1.11 21.08 18.86
C ARG A 84 2.48 21.66 19.10
N ALA A 85 2.82 22.69 18.34
CA ALA A 85 4.02 23.45 18.65
C ALA A 85 3.78 24.39 19.84
N ALA A 86 4.79 24.42 20.68
CA ALA A 86 4.89 25.27 21.85
C ALA A 86 5.47 26.64 21.44
N TRP A 87 4.79 27.70 21.89
CA TRP A 87 5.19 29.10 22.04
C TRP A 87 5.77 29.85 20.83
N ALA A 88 4.89 30.46 20.02
CA ALA A 88 5.21 31.72 19.34
C ALA A 88 4.82 32.88 20.28
N GLY A 89 5.79 33.55 20.90
CA GLY A 89 5.59 34.80 21.65
C GLY A 89 4.72 34.74 22.89
N GLY A 90 4.51 33.56 23.48
CA GLY A 90 3.60 33.47 24.63
C GLY A 90 2.49 32.43 24.52
N LYS A 91 2.15 32.00 23.30
CA LYS A 91 0.87 31.32 23.02
C LYS A 91 1.07 30.00 22.28
N ARG A 92 0.24 29.00 22.65
CA ARG A 92 0.18 27.70 21.98
C ARG A 92 -0.55 27.84 20.65
N VAL A 93 0.08 27.41 19.56
CA VAL A 93 -0.50 27.44 18.21
C VAL A 93 -0.41 26.03 17.61
N ARG A 94 -1.42 25.67 16.81
CA ARG A 94 -1.44 24.39 16.09
C ARG A 94 -0.72 24.59 14.76
N LEU A 95 0.33 23.79 14.55
CA LEU A 95 1.16 23.87 13.36
C LEU A 95 1.15 22.51 12.67
N ASP A 96 1.11 22.51 11.34
CA ASP A 96 1.39 21.32 10.56
C ASP A 96 2.85 21.36 10.13
N CYS A 97 3.56 20.24 10.31
CA CYS A 97 4.93 20.09 9.84
C CYS A 97 4.97 19.17 8.63
N PHE A 98 5.48 19.68 7.51
CA PHE A 98 5.69 18.94 6.28
C PHE A 98 7.18 18.86 5.98
N LEU A 99 7.65 17.65 5.67
CA LEU A 99 9.03 17.38 5.33
C LEU A 99 9.13 17.11 3.82
N PHE A 100 10.08 17.76 3.16
CA PHE A 100 10.35 17.62 1.74
C PHE A 100 11.82 17.35 1.50
N LYS A 101 12.11 16.40 0.61
CA LYS A 101 13.45 16.33 0.02
C LYS A 101 13.54 17.38 -1.08
N CYS A 102 14.59 18.19 -1.10
CA CYS A 102 14.72 19.26 -2.08
C CYS A 102 15.89 19.01 -3.02
N VAL A 103 15.63 19.26 -4.31
CA VAL A 103 16.61 19.16 -5.39
C VAL A 103 16.77 20.53 -6.02
N PHE A 104 17.98 21.08 -5.87
CA PHE A 104 18.39 22.30 -6.57
C PHE A 104 19.40 21.91 -7.66
N PRO A 105 19.23 22.39 -8.91
CA PRO A 105 20.23 22.22 -9.94
C PRO A 105 21.60 22.67 -9.40
N ASP A 106 22.60 21.79 -9.53
CA ASP A 106 24.01 22.04 -9.27
C ASP A 106 24.48 22.29 -7.82
N SER A 107 23.69 22.04 -6.76
CA SER A 107 24.20 22.43 -5.43
C SER A 107 23.77 21.70 -4.17
N LEU A 108 22.64 20.99 -4.07
CA LEU A 108 22.28 20.42 -2.76
C LEU A 108 21.23 19.30 -2.75
N ASP A 109 21.55 18.27 -1.96
CA ASP A 109 20.61 17.31 -1.37
C ASP A 109 20.35 17.75 0.08
N GLY A 110 19.10 18.11 0.41
CA GLY A 110 18.74 18.56 1.76
C GLY A 110 17.27 18.33 2.09
N THR A 111 16.92 18.33 3.38
CA THR A 111 15.53 18.18 3.83
C THR A 111 14.97 19.52 4.27
N LEU A 112 13.91 19.99 3.60
CA LEU A 112 13.17 21.18 4.02
C LEU A 112 12.04 20.79 4.98
N CYS A 113 11.92 21.58 6.04
CA CYS A 113 10.83 21.57 6.99
C CYS A 113 9.96 22.79 6.73
N PHE A 114 8.71 22.55 6.35
CA PHE A 114 7.68 23.57 6.25
C PHE A 114 6.82 23.49 7.50
N VAL A 115 6.65 24.61 8.18
CA VAL A 115 5.82 24.69 9.38
C VAL A 115 4.81 25.80 9.17
N GLY A 116 3.54 25.44 9.03
CA GLY A 116 2.47 26.39 8.76
C GLY A 116 1.35 26.30 9.80
N PRO A 117 0.64 27.41 10.09
CA PRO A 117 -0.59 27.33 10.87
C PRO A 117 -1.63 26.48 10.11
N GLN A 118 -2.49 25.78 10.85
CA GLN A 118 -3.60 25.04 10.26
C GLN A 118 -4.79 25.99 10.00
N GLY A 119 -5.16 26.19 8.72
CA GLY A 119 -6.28 27.06 8.33
C GLY A 119 -7.54 26.30 7.87
N ALA A 120 -8.74 26.84 8.15
CA ALA A 120 -10.02 26.24 7.74
C ALA A 120 -10.18 26.13 6.21
N ALA A 121 -9.68 27.12 5.45
CA ALA A 121 -9.73 27.11 3.99
C ALA A 121 -8.88 26.00 3.36
N GLU A 122 -7.78 25.62 4.02
CA GLU A 122 -6.87 24.58 3.54
C GLU A 122 -7.46 23.18 3.77
N ALA A 123 -8.13 22.97 4.92
CA ALA A 123 -8.84 21.73 5.23
C ALA A 123 -10.04 21.50 4.29
N ASP A 124 -10.75 22.57 3.93
CA ASP A 124 -11.83 22.53 2.95
C ASP A 124 -11.34 22.23 1.53
N ALA A 125 -10.20 22.83 1.12
CA ALA A 125 -9.57 22.54 -0.16
C ALA A 125 -9.12 21.07 -0.28
N GLN A 126 -8.54 20.51 0.79
CA GLN A 126 -8.18 19.09 0.86
C GLN A 126 -9.42 18.19 0.77
N SER A 127 -10.49 18.51 1.51
CA SER A 127 -11.73 17.71 1.53
C SER A 127 -12.37 17.65 0.15
N ARG A 128 -12.51 18.80 -0.54
CA ARG A 128 -13.05 18.86 -1.90
C ARG A 128 -12.21 18.11 -2.94
N ALA A 129 -10.89 18.11 -2.80
CA ALA A 129 -10.01 17.35 -3.70
C ALA A 129 -10.11 15.84 -3.48
N LEU A 130 -10.30 15.40 -2.23
CA LEU A 130 -10.52 13.99 -1.89
C LEU A 130 -11.90 13.50 -2.33
N GLU A 131 -12.96 14.27 -2.10
CA GLU A 131 -14.31 13.97 -2.60
C GLU A 131 -14.31 13.80 -4.13
N ALA A 132 -13.61 14.67 -4.85
CA ALA A 132 -13.48 14.56 -6.30
C ALA A 132 -12.75 13.29 -6.76
N LEU A 133 -11.86 12.71 -5.94
CA LEU A 133 -11.21 11.41 -6.20
C LEU A 133 -12.09 10.23 -5.81
N GLU A 134 -12.90 10.34 -4.76
CA GLU A 134 -13.90 9.33 -4.42
C GLU A 134 -14.90 9.14 -5.57
N ASP A 135 -15.23 10.22 -6.29
CA ASP A 135 -16.07 10.18 -7.49
C ASP A 135 -15.38 9.59 -8.73
N VAL A 136 -14.04 9.49 -8.76
CA VAL A 136 -13.30 8.86 -9.86
C VAL A 136 -13.63 7.39 -9.96
N TYR A 137 -13.67 6.67 -8.83
CA TYR A 137 -13.93 5.23 -8.82
C TYR A 137 -15.28 4.87 -9.47
N PRO A 138 -16.43 5.48 -9.08
CA PRO A 138 -17.71 5.28 -9.75
C PRO A 138 -17.75 5.81 -11.19
N ALA A 139 -17.02 6.88 -11.51
CA ALA A 139 -17.05 7.47 -12.85
C ALA A 139 -16.23 6.66 -13.87
N VAL A 140 -15.06 6.12 -13.50
CA VAL A 140 -14.28 5.18 -14.33
C VAL A 140 -15.11 3.92 -14.61
N ALA A 141 -15.87 3.44 -13.62
CA ALA A 141 -16.78 2.32 -13.76
C ALA A 141 -17.94 2.57 -14.74
N ARG A 142 -18.28 3.84 -15.01
CA ARG A 142 -19.39 4.23 -15.90
C ARG A 142 -18.93 4.63 -17.30
N SER A 143 -17.80 5.34 -17.42
CA SER A 143 -17.34 5.96 -18.68
C SER A 143 -16.50 5.00 -19.55
N GLY A 144 -15.80 4.06 -18.93
CA GLY A 144 -14.87 3.16 -19.63
C GLY A 144 -13.59 3.84 -20.15
N ASP A 145 -13.46 5.17 -20.03
CA ASP A 145 -12.24 5.92 -20.32
C ASP A 145 -11.63 6.49 -19.01
N PRO A 146 -10.56 5.86 -18.50
CA PRO A 146 -9.86 6.29 -17.30
C PRO A 146 -9.21 7.67 -17.42
N GLN A 147 -8.80 8.08 -18.63
CA GLN A 147 -8.09 9.36 -18.81
C GLN A 147 -9.01 10.54 -18.61
N ASP A 148 -10.21 10.52 -19.21
CA ASP A 148 -11.19 11.60 -19.08
C ASP A 148 -11.65 11.76 -17.62
N THR A 149 -11.83 10.64 -16.93
CA THR A 149 -12.26 10.63 -15.54
C THR A 149 -11.17 11.17 -14.60
N LEU A 150 -9.91 10.75 -14.80
CA LEU A 150 -8.79 11.25 -14.01
C LEU A 150 -8.47 12.72 -14.32
N ARG A 151 -8.64 13.18 -15.57
CA ARG A 151 -8.54 14.60 -15.90
C ARG A 151 -9.54 15.44 -15.08
N SER A 152 -10.78 14.98 -14.88
CA SER A 152 -11.75 15.68 -14.03
C SER A 152 -11.25 15.86 -12.58
N ALA A 153 -10.69 14.80 -12.00
CA ALA A 153 -10.16 14.82 -10.64
C ALA A 153 -8.87 15.65 -10.50
N LEU A 154 -7.94 15.55 -11.46
CA LEU A 154 -6.79 16.44 -11.52
C LEU A 154 -7.22 17.92 -11.63
N GLY A 155 -8.38 18.19 -12.25
CA GLY A 155 -8.97 19.51 -12.29
C GLY A 155 -9.40 20.03 -10.91
N ALA A 156 -9.86 19.16 -10.01
CA ALA A 156 -10.17 19.52 -8.63
C ALA A 156 -8.89 19.83 -7.84
N VAL A 157 -7.84 19.04 -8.04
CA VAL A 157 -6.50 19.28 -7.45
C VAL A 157 -5.94 20.61 -7.93
N LEU A 158 -6.01 20.89 -9.23
CA LEU A 158 -5.56 22.15 -9.83
C LEU A 158 -6.27 23.35 -9.18
N ARG A 159 -7.60 23.30 -9.04
CA ARG A 159 -8.39 24.35 -8.38
C ARG A 159 -8.08 24.50 -6.89
N ALA A 160 -7.86 23.39 -6.17
CA ALA A 160 -7.59 23.39 -4.74
C ALA A 160 -6.18 23.92 -4.39
N THR A 161 -5.21 23.68 -5.28
CA THR A 161 -3.80 24.06 -5.07
C THR A 161 -3.43 25.42 -5.68
N GLY A 162 -4.19 25.88 -6.67
CA GLY A 162 -3.82 27.07 -7.46
C GLY A 162 -2.59 26.84 -8.34
N ALA A 163 -2.19 25.58 -8.56
CA ALA A 163 -1.13 25.23 -9.50
C ALA A 163 -1.53 25.63 -10.94
N GLU A 164 -0.54 25.89 -11.79
CA GLU A 164 -0.77 26.18 -13.20
C GLU A 164 -1.02 24.90 -13.99
N THR A 165 -0.32 23.82 -13.60
CA THR A 165 -0.58 22.48 -14.11
C THR A 165 -0.49 21.43 -13.02
N VAL A 166 -1.26 20.35 -13.20
CA VAL A 166 -1.14 19.10 -12.44
C VAL A 166 -1.08 17.96 -13.44
N GLN A 167 -0.07 17.11 -13.28
CA GLN A 167 0.27 16.01 -14.16
C GLN A 167 0.40 14.72 -13.35
N LEU A 168 -0.12 13.64 -13.92
CA LEU A 168 0.00 12.29 -13.40
C LEU A 168 0.89 11.52 -14.36
N TYR A 169 1.98 10.97 -13.82
CA TYR A 169 2.92 10.12 -14.54
C TYR A 169 2.84 8.68 -14.02
N THR A 170 3.03 7.71 -14.91
CA THR A 170 3.09 6.27 -14.60
C THR A 170 4.43 5.70 -15.04
N LEU A 171 4.91 4.65 -14.36
CA LEU A 171 6.14 3.96 -14.77
C LEU A 171 5.88 3.02 -15.96
N ASP A 172 6.67 3.16 -17.02
CA ASP A 172 6.67 2.23 -18.17
C ASP A 172 7.26 0.88 -17.75
N SER A 173 6.57 -0.22 -18.11
CA SER A 173 6.95 -1.59 -17.77
C SER A 173 8.31 -2.01 -18.34
N ASP A 174 8.71 -1.43 -19.48
CA ASP A 174 9.88 -1.87 -20.23
C ASP A 174 11.07 -0.89 -20.17
N ALA A 175 10.85 0.37 -19.78
CA ALA A 175 11.84 1.45 -19.98
C ALA A 175 12.38 2.12 -18.70
N HIS A 176 11.89 1.78 -17.50
CA HIS A 176 12.22 2.49 -16.25
C HIS A 176 12.04 4.03 -16.40
N ALA A 177 11.06 4.44 -17.20
CA ALA A 177 10.81 5.83 -17.55
C ALA A 177 9.38 6.22 -17.11
N LEU A 178 9.20 7.47 -16.69
CA LEU A 178 7.88 8.01 -16.41
C LEU A 178 7.21 8.47 -17.71
N VAL A 179 5.97 8.03 -17.92
CA VAL A 179 5.13 8.41 -19.05
C VAL A 179 3.99 9.28 -18.55
N LEU A 180 3.76 10.41 -19.20
CA LEU A 180 2.64 11.29 -18.88
C LEU A 180 1.33 10.57 -19.17
N PHE A 181 0.49 10.43 -18.15
CA PHE A 181 -0.75 9.67 -18.24
C PHE A 181 -1.99 10.57 -18.27
N ALA A 182 -2.06 11.58 -17.40
CA ALA A 182 -3.13 12.56 -17.40
C ALA A 182 -2.61 13.93 -16.99
N GLN A 183 -3.23 15.00 -17.49
CA GLN A 183 -2.84 16.37 -17.20
C GLN A 183 -4.05 17.30 -17.17
N MET A 184 -3.96 18.35 -16.34
CA MET A 184 -4.84 19.52 -16.35
C MET A 184 -4.01 20.81 -16.23
N GLY A 185 -4.39 21.88 -16.93
CA GLY A 185 -3.68 23.18 -16.91
C GLY A 185 -3.23 23.67 -18.29
N ALA A 186 -2.56 24.83 -18.37
CA ALA A 186 -2.23 25.51 -19.63
C ALA A 186 -0.88 25.05 -20.27
N ASN A 187 -0.94 24.86 -21.60
CA ASN A 187 0.08 24.62 -22.66
C ASN A 187 1.20 23.56 -22.46
N PRO A 188 1.25 22.47 -23.27
CA PRO A 188 2.29 21.43 -23.21
C PRO A 188 3.72 21.86 -23.64
N ASP A 189 3.89 22.84 -24.53
CA ASP A 189 5.17 23.08 -25.23
C ASP A 189 6.30 23.64 -24.32
N SER A 190 5.99 24.38 -23.26
CA SER A 190 7.00 24.88 -22.33
C SER A 190 7.44 23.87 -21.26
N LEU A 191 6.64 22.80 -21.09
CA LEU A 191 6.73 21.86 -19.97
C LEU A 191 7.19 20.47 -20.38
N GLU A 192 7.05 20.08 -21.65
CA GLU A 192 7.67 18.85 -22.15
C GLU A 192 9.20 18.88 -21.97
N GLY A 193 9.80 20.07 -22.09
CA GLY A 193 11.19 20.32 -21.74
C GLY A 193 11.49 20.17 -20.24
N PHE A 194 10.64 20.70 -19.36
CA PHE A 194 10.81 20.58 -17.90
C PHE A 194 10.64 19.13 -17.45
N ALA A 195 9.58 18.43 -17.86
CA ALA A 195 9.35 17.03 -17.50
C ALA A 195 10.44 16.10 -18.03
N ARG A 196 10.91 16.31 -19.28
CA ARG A 196 12.04 15.53 -19.83
C ARG A 196 13.38 15.86 -19.15
N SER A 197 13.61 17.10 -18.70
CA SER A 197 14.85 17.49 -18.02
C SER A 197 14.85 17.20 -16.51
N ALA A 198 13.70 17.34 -15.85
CA ALA A 198 13.50 17.22 -14.40
C ALA A 198 13.01 15.83 -13.96
N LEU A 199 12.76 14.91 -14.90
CA LEU A 199 12.58 13.49 -14.60
C LEU A 199 13.67 12.69 -15.32
N SER A 200 14.92 13.16 -15.21
CA SER A 200 16.09 12.38 -15.59
C SER A 200 16.12 11.05 -14.79
N ARG A 201 16.86 10.04 -15.28
CA ARG A 201 17.03 8.76 -14.55
C ARG A 201 17.49 8.95 -13.10
N GLU A 202 18.31 9.96 -12.84
CA GLU A 202 18.82 10.28 -11.50
C GLU A 202 17.72 10.86 -10.59
N MET A 203 16.84 11.71 -11.13
CA MET A 203 15.67 12.22 -10.40
C MET A 203 14.61 11.14 -10.20
N LEU A 204 14.46 10.20 -11.14
CA LEU A 204 13.62 9.01 -10.96
C LEU A 204 14.16 8.09 -9.87
N ASP A 205 15.48 7.88 -9.80
CA ASP A 205 16.11 7.11 -8.72
C ASP A 205 15.92 7.82 -7.37
N LEU A 206 16.00 9.16 -7.35
CA LEU A 206 15.77 9.96 -6.16
C LEU A 206 14.31 9.92 -5.69
N VAL A 207 13.35 10.16 -6.58
CA VAL A 207 11.90 10.03 -6.31
C VAL A 207 11.57 8.57 -5.94
N GLY A 208 12.27 7.63 -6.59
CA GLY A 208 12.29 6.19 -6.37
C GLY A 208 12.57 5.79 -4.92
N ARG A 209 13.62 6.37 -4.37
CA ARG A 209 14.14 6.08 -3.02
C ARG A 209 13.60 7.03 -1.95
N SER A 210 12.92 8.11 -2.34
CA SER A 210 12.39 9.10 -1.41
C SER A 210 11.10 8.61 -0.77
N GLN A 211 11.07 8.64 0.56
CA GLN A 211 9.88 8.35 1.37
C GLN A 211 9.07 9.62 1.68
N VAL A 212 9.51 10.78 1.18
CA VAL A 212 8.86 12.10 1.33
C VAL A 212 8.67 12.78 -0.03
N PRO A 213 7.72 13.72 -0.18
CA PRO A 213 7.59 14.52 -1.40
C PRO A 213 8.90 15.22 -1.76
N VAL A 214 9.13 15.35 -3.07
CA VAL A 214 10.32 16.00 -3.63
C VAL A 214 9.92 17.35 -4.19
N LEU A 215 10.52 18.42 -3.67
CA LEU A 215 10.36 19.78 -4.20
C LEU A 215 11.52 20.07 -5.15
N ILE A 216 11.19 20.53 -6.35
CA ILE A 216 12.13 20.82 -7.43
C ILE A 216 11.98 22.28 -7.81
N SER A 217 13.10 22.98 -7.93
CA SER A 217 13.16 24.37 -8.40
C SER A 217 13.98 24.45 -9.67
N ARG A 218 13.50 25.14 -10.70
CA ARG A 218 14.31 25.51 -11.87
C ARG A 218 14.57 27.00 -11.84
N ALA A 219 15.80 27.38 -11.49
CA ALA A 219 16.31 28.71 -11.82
C ALA A 219 16.43 28.79 -13.35
N ARG A 220 15.59 29.58 -14.02
CA ARG A 220 15.87 29.95 -15.40
C ARG A 220 17.19 30.74 -15.39
N GLY A 221 18.09 30.36 -16.29
CA GLY A 221 19.45 30.90 -16.38
C GLY A 221 19.50 32.41 -16.14
N VAL A 222 20.44 32.80 -15.28
CA VAL A 222 20.92 34.15 -14.95
C VAL A 222 20.39 35.25 -15.88
N ALA A 223 19.20 35.80 -15.62
CA ALA A 223 18.74 37.06 -16.22
C ALA A 223 17.52 37.73 -15.54
N SER A 224 16.70 37.04 -14.74
CA SER A 224 15.61 37.71 -14.00
C SER A 224 15.21 36.92 -12.73
N PRO A 225 15.24 37.54 -11.53
CA PRO A 225 14.79 36.92 -10.26
C PRO A 225 13.28 36.62 -10.18
N GLU A 226 12.47 37.04 -11.16
CA GLU A 226 11.00 37.05 -11.03
C GLU A 226 10.30 35.80 -11.63
N SER A 227 11.03 34.76 -12.05
CA SER A 227 10.41 33.60 -12.73
C SER A 227 11.01 32.25 -12.33
N THR A 228 11.10 32.00 -11.02
CA THR A 228 11.42 30.66 -10.51
C THR A 228 10.23 29.73 -10.69
N GLU A 229 10.42 28.71 -11.52
CA GLU A 229 9.42 27.65 -11.75
C GLU A 229 9.59 26.58 -10.67
N TRP A 230 8.52 26.31 -9.94
CA TRP A 230 8.50 25.30 -8.87
C TRP A 230 7.68 24.09 -9.29
N ALA A 231 8.15 22.90 -8.91
CA ALA A 231 7.41 21.66 -9.04
C ALA A 231 7.41 20.87 -7.73
N ILE A 232 6.24 20.43 -7.29
CA ILE A 232 6.10 19.43 -6.23
C ILE A 232 5.86 18.09 -6.90
N CYS A 233 6.75 17.14 -6.66
CA CYS A 233 6.64 15.76 -7.09
C CYS A 233 6.31 14.88 -5.88
N VAL A 234 5.19 14.18 -5.93
CA VAL A 234 4.81 13.19 -4.93
C VAL A 234 4.90 11.81 -5.56
N PRO A 235 5.80 10.92 -5.08
CA PRO A 235 5.90 9.57 -5.61
C PRO A 235 4.62 8.79 -5.32
N LEU A 236 4.18 8.00 -6.30
CA LEU A 236 3.08 7.06 -6.15
C LEU A 236 3.70 5.69 -5.87
N GLN A 237 3.46 5.12 -4.69
CA GLN A 237 4.20 3.96 -4.21
C GLN A 237 3.27 2.82 -3.78
N ALA A 238 3.71 1.61 -4.09
CA ALA A 238 3.18 0.39 -3.49
C ALA A 238 4.33 -0.44 -2.91
N GLU A 239 4.37 -0.55 -1.58
CA GLU A 239 5.51 -1.17 -0.87
C GLU A 239 6.81 -0.46 -1.21
N GLU A 240 7.85 -1.17 -1.67
CA GLU A 240 9.14 -0.58 -2.09
C GLU A 240 9.19 -0.24 -3.59
N ARG A 241 8.04 -0.28 -4.28
CA ARG A 241 7.96 -0.02 -5.73
C ARG A 241 7.28 1.31 -6.03
N VAL A 242 7.92 2.10 -6.90
CA VAL A 242 7.32 3.29 -7.49
C VAL A 242 6.43 2.90 -8.66
N LEU A 243 5.16 3.28 -8.58
CA LEU A 243 4.15 3.08 -9.61
C LEU A 243 4.06 4.29 -10.56
N GLY A 244 4.49 5.47 -10.09
CA GLY A 244 4.36 6.71 -10.85
C GLY A 244 4.69 7.93 -10.01
N ALA A 245 4.30 9.11 -10.50
CA ALA A 245 4.46 10.37 -9.77
C ALA A 245 3.30 11.33 -10.07
N LEU A 246 2.83 12.03 -9.04
CA LEU A 246 1.95 13.18 -9.17
C LEU A 246 2.79 14.45 -9.11
N VAL A 247 2.73 15.26 -10.17
CA VAL A 247 3.55 16.47 -10.30
C VAL A 247 2.63 17.68 -10.43
N ALA A 248 2.83 18.70 -9.60
CA ALA A 248 2.18 19.99 -9.76
C ALA A 248 3.22 21.07 -10.02
N THR A 249 3.02 21.89 -11.06
CA THR A 249 3.92 22.98 -11.42
C THR A 249 3.26 24.33 -11.33
N THR A 250 4.07 25.36 -11.08
CA THR A 250 3.61 26.73 -10.92
C THR A 250 4.73 27.74 -11.14
N ASN A 251 4.37 28.87 -11.75
CA ASN A 251 5.18 30.08 -11.79
C ASN A 251 4.58 31.19 -10.91
N ALA A 252 3.56 30.88 -10.10
CA ALA A 252 2.84 31.89 -9.35
C ALA A 252 3.68 32.38 -8.16
N PRO A 253 3.84 33.71 -7.97
CA PRO A 253 4.57 34.29 -6.83
C PRO A 253 3.89 34.06 -5.47
N ARG A 254 2.74 33.37 -5.44
CA ARG A 254 1.96 33.03 -4.25
C ARG A 254 1.73 31.53 -4.07
N PHE A 255 2.54 30.69 -4.72
CA PHE A 255 2.42 29.25 -4.56
C PHE A 255 2.61 28.85 -3.10
N ASN A 256 1.50 28.52 -2.43
CA ASN A 256 1.53 28.07 -1.06
C ASN A 256 1.88 26.58 -1.04
N VAL A 257 3.18 26.30 -0.94
CA VAL A 257 3.73 24.94 -0.87
C VAL A 257 3.02 24.12 0.22
N GLY A 258 2.61 24.74 1.33
CA GLY A 258 1.84 24.08 2.39
C GLY A 258 0.45 23.61 1.96
N VAL A 259 -0.29 24.43 1.21
CA VAL A 259 -1.59 24.03 0.63
C VAL A 259 -1.39 22.93 -0.41
N ALA A 260 -0.40 23.10 -1.28
CA ALA A 260 -0.10 22.11 -2.31
C ALA A 260 0.34 20.76 -1.67
N ALA A 261 1.14 20.77 -0.60
CA ALA A 261 1.49 19.58 0.18
C ALA A 261 0.25 18.87 0.72
N ARG A 262 -0.63 19.63 1.39
CA ARG A 262 -1.83 19.13 2.08
C ARG A 262 -2.85 18.55 1.12
N VAL A 263 -2.86 19.00 -0.14
CA VAL A 263 -3.75 18.47 -1.18
C VAL A 263 -3.08 17.35 -1.97
N LEU A 264 -1.90 17.59 -2.53
CA LEU A 264 -1.22 16.63 -3.43
C LEU A 264 -0.85 15.34 -2.70
N PHE A 265 -0.44 15.41 -1.44
CA PHE A 265 -0.02 14.23 -0.72
C PHE A 265 -1.19 13.24 -0.47
N PRO A 266 -2.30 13.62 0.18
CA PRO A 266 -3.46 12.73 0.33
C PRO A 266 -4.02 12.23 -1.01
N VAL A 267 -4.00 13.08 -2.04
CA VAL A 267 -4.41 12.72 -3.40
C VAL A 267 -3.48 11.65 -3.97
N ALA A 268 -2.16 11.82 -3.85
CA ALA A 268 -1.17 10.84 -4.28
C ALA A 268 -1.30 9.53 -3.51
N VAL A 269 -1.69 9.55 -2.23
CA VAL A 269 -2.02 8.35 -1.46
C VAL A 269 -3.19 7.58 -2.08
N GLN A 270 -4.30 8.27 -2.32
CA GLN A 270 -5.48 7.66 -2.93
C GLN A 270 -5.16 7.13 -4.34
N LEU A 271 -4.40 7.88 -5.13
CA LEU A 271 -3.93 7.45 -6.45
C LEU A 271 -2.96 6.27 -6.36
N SER A 272 -2.14 6.16 -5.32
CA SER A 272 -1.25 5.01 -5.11
C SER A 272 -2.04 3.75 -4.79
N VAL A 273 -3.11 3.86 -4.00
CA VAL A 273 -4.03 2.75 -3.74
C VAL A 273 -4.72 2.33 -5.04
N TYR A 274 -5.20 3.30 -5.82
CA TYR A 274 -5.79 3.07 -7.15
C TYR A 274 -4.81 2.39 -8.11
N LEU A 275 -3.59 2.91 -8.26
CA LEU A 275 -2.61 2.36 -9.18
C LEU A 275 -2.06 1.01 -8.71
N ARG A 276 -1.92 0.79 -7.40
CA ARG A 276 -1.55 -0.52 -6.84
C ARG A 276 -2.58 -1.56 -7.22
N TRP A 277 -3.85 -1.22 -7.02
CA TRP A 277 -4.96 -2.06 -7.42
C TRP A 277 -4.89 -2.35 -8.93
N ALA A 278 -4.76 -1.33 -9.77
CA ALA A 278 -4.66 -1.50 -11.22
C ALA A 278 -3.45 -2.38 -11.62
N TYR A 279 -2.30 -2.18 -10.98
CA TYR A 279 -1.09 -2.96 -11.20
C TYR A 279 -1.25 -4.43 -10.77
N SER A 280 -1.85 -4.68 -9.60
CA SER A 280 -2.11 -6.03 -9.10
C SER A 280 -3.10 -6.81 -9.98
N THR A 281 -4.04 -6.09 -10.61
CA THR A 281 -5.08 -6.67 -11.48
C THR A 281 -4.57 -6.93 -12.90
N HIS A 282 -3.63 -6.12 -13.41
CA HIS A 282 -3.22 -6.15 -14.82
C HIS A 282 -1.75 -6.51 -15.07
N GLY A 283 -0.93 -6.70 -14.02
CA GLY A 283 0.49 -7.06 -14.12
C GLY A 283 1.41 -5.96 -14.68
N GLN A 284 0.87 -4.77 -14.97
CA GLN A 284 1.57 -3.60 -15.51
C GLN A 284 0.90 -2.32 -15.01
N VAL A 285 1.63 -1.18 -15.03
CA VAL A 285 1.03 0.11 -14.67
C VAL A 285 0.09 0.50 -15.79
N TRP A 286 -1.20 0.48 -15.49
CA TRP A 286 -2.29 0.77 -16.41
C TRP A 286 -2.22 2.21 -16.96
N PRO A 287 -2.48 2.45 -18.26
CA PRO A 287 -2.87 1.53 -19.33
C PRO A 287 -1.65 1.02 -20.13
N PRO A 288 -1.80 -0.08 -20.90
CA PRO A 288 -0.71 -0.58 -21.74
C PRO A 288 -0.17 0.53 -22.66
N SER A 289 1.16 0.58 -22.76
CA SER A 289 1.85 1.43 -23.73
C SER A 289 1.22 1.21 -25.11
N SER A 290 0.90 2.31 -25.79
CA SER A 290 0.13 2.35 -27.04
C SER A 290 0.91 1.80 -28.26
N ARG A 291 1.84 0.87 -28.05
CA ARG A 291 2.60 0.19 -29.11
C ARG A 291 2.67 -1.30 -28.83
N GLY A 292 1.60 -1.99 -29.19
CA GLY A 292 1.57 -3.46 -29.15
C GLY A 292 0.23 -3.99 -28.68
N ALA A 293 -0.85 -3.58 -29.35
CA ALA A 293 -2.12 -4.30 -29.25
C ALA A 293 -1.96 -5.67 -29.93
N THR A 294 -1.28 -6.59 -29.26
CA THR A 294 -1.35 -8.02 -29.55
C THR A 294 -2.34 -8.60 -28.57
N SER A 295 -3.62 -8.55 -28.97
CA SER A 295 -4.75 -9.32 -28.44
C SER A 295 -4.70 -9.74 -26.96
N LEU A 296 -5.32 -8.95 -26.09
CA LEU A 296 -5.78 -9.44 -24.78
C LEU A 296 -6.82 -10.56 -25.00
N PRO A 297 -6.61 -11.79 -24.50
CA PRO A 297 -7.68 -12.77 -24.45
C PRO A 297 -8.67 -12.39 -23.32
N GLU A 298 -9.91 -12.12 -23.71
CA GLU A 298 -11.15 -12.14 -22.92
C GLU A 298 -11.43 -11.03 -21.88
N ALA A 299 -11.80 -9.86 -22.39
CA ALA A 299 -12.71 -8.95 -21.68
C ALA A 299 -14.07 -9.62 -21.44
N ARG A 300 -14.31 -10.22 -20.26
CA ARG A 300 -15.63 -10.65 -19.73
C ARG A 300 -15.52 -11.47 -18.41
N ARG A 301 -14.62 -11.29 -17.45
CA ARG A 301 -14.53 -12.18 -16.26
C ARG A 301 -15.17 -11.59 -14.98
N LEU A 302 -15.81 -12.42 -14.15
CA LEU A 302 -16.09 -12.07 -12.74
C LEU A 302 -14.97 -12.64 -11.89
N GLU A 303 -14.41 -11.84 -10.99
CA GLU A 303 -13.31 -12.24 -10.12
C GLU A 303 -13.74 -12.14 -8.67
N PHE A 304 -13.48 -13.19 -7.89
CA PHE A 304 -13.80 -13.27 -6.48
C PHE A 304 -12.51 -13.35 -5.68
N TYR A 305 -12.32 -12.40 -4.77
CA TYR A 305 -11.20 -12.38 -3.83
C TYR A 305 -11.73 -12.78 -2.46
N CYS A 306 -11.21 -13.87 -1.93
CA CYS A 306 -11.61 -14.44 -0.66
C CYS A 306 -10.47 -14.43 0.38
N PHE A 307 -9.22 -14.13 0.01
CA PHE A 307 -8.16 -13.90 1.00
C PHE A 307 -8.20 -12.47 1.54
N GLY A 308 -8.41 -12.35 2.86
CA GLY A 308 -8.76 -11.10 3.53
C GLY A 308 -10.26 -10.83 3.47
N SER A 309 -10.64 -9.56 3.34
CA SER A 309 -12.06 -9.19 3.16
C SER A 309 -12.55 -9.61 1.79
N PHE A 310 -13.76 -10.19 1.72
CA PHE A 310 -14.36 -10.60 0.45
C PHE A 310 -14.51 -9.41 -0.52
N ARG A 311 -14.04 -9.57 -1.76
CA ARG A 311 -14.23 -8.59 -2.84
C ARG A 311 -14.73 -9.27 -4.10
N LEU A 312 -15.70 -8.63 -4.75
CA LEU A 312 -16.20 -9.02 -6.05
C LEU A 312 -15.72 -8.00 -7.07
N MET A 313 -15.16 -8.47 -8.17
CA MET A 313 -14.77 -7.64 -9.30
C MET A 313 -15.42 -8.11 -10.60
N ARG A 314 -15.56 -7.19 -11.54
CA ARG A 314 -15.98 -7.47 -12.92
C ARG A 314 -15.00 -6.81 -13.87
N ASN A 315 -14.31 -7.61 -14.69
CA ASN A 315 -13.29 -7.13 -15.63
C ASN A 315 -12.28 -6.23 -14.91
N GLY A 316 -11.80 -6.68 -13.75
CA GLY A 316 -10.91 -5.91 -12.93
C GLY A 316 -11.50 -4.69 -12.23
N MET A 317 -12.82 -4.40 -12.24
CA MET A 317 -13.46 -3.29 -11.50
C MET A 317 -14.20 -3.76 -10.24
N PRO A 318 -14.08 -3.10 -9.05
CA PRO A 318 -14.81 -3.51 -7.86
C PRO A 318 -16.31 -3.34 -8.03
N VAL A 319 -17.05 -4.34 -7.59
CA VAL A 319 -18.50 -4.33 -7.49
C VAL A 319 -18.88 -4.01 -6.05
N PRO A 320 -19.57 -2.88 -5.79
CA PRO A 320 -20.01 -2.54 -4.45
C PRO A 320 -20.93 -3.62 -3.87
N THR A 321 -20.59 -4.15 -2.70
CA THR A 321 -21.41 -5.13 -1.99
C THR A 321 -22.74 -4.54 -1.49
N ALA A 322 -22.87 -3.20 -1.49
CA ALA A 322 -24.14 -2.50 -1.26
C ALA A 322 -25.24 -2.83 -2.30
N GLY A 323 -24.86 -3.37 -3.47
CA GLY A 323 -25.80 -3.90 -4.45
C GLY A 323 -26.49 -5.20 -4.02
N PHE A 324 -26.03 -5.85 -2.93
CA PHE A 324 -26.68 -6.98 -2.31
C PHE A 324 -27.57 -6.46 -1.17
N HIS A 325 -28.88 -6.38 -1.41
CA HIS A 325 -29.82 -5.76 -0.47
C HIS A 325 -29.96 -6.52 0.85
N ARG A 326 -29.46 -7.76 0.93
CA ARG A 326 -29.47 -8.60 2.13
C ARG A 326 -28.09 -9.18 2.40
N LEU A 327 -27.65 -9.09 3.65
CA LEU A 327 -26.41 -9.72 4.12
C LEU A 327 -26.37 -11.23 3.82
N LYS A 328 -27.50 -11.93 4.00
CA LYS A 328 -27.60 -13.38 3.71
C LYS A 328 -27.43 -13.72 2.21
N SER A 329 -27.69 -12.78 1.30
CA SER A 329 -27.41 -12.97 -0.14
C SER A 329 -25.92 -12.94 -0.42
N LEU A 330 -25.19 -12.05 0.26
CA LEU A 330 -23.74 -12.00 0.19
C LEU A 330 -23.12 -13.23 0.86
N SER A 331 -23.62 -13.67 2.01
CA SER A 331 -23.17 -14.92 2.66
C SER A 331 -23.40 -16.14 1.77
N LEU A 332 -24.56 -16.22 1.10
CA LEU A 332 -24.83 -17.28 0.13
C LEU A 332 -23.84 -17.24 -1.04
N LEU A 333 -23.55 -16.06 -1.59
CA LEU A 333 -22.57 -15.92 -2.66
C LEU A 333 -21.19 -16.40 -2.21
N LYS A 334 -20.70 -15.95 -1.04
CA LYS A 334 -19.42 -16.38 -0.47
C LYS A 334 -19.35 -17.90 -0.34
N TYR A 335 -20.41 -18.52 0.18
CA TYR A 335 -20.50 -19.97 0.33
C TYR A 335 -20.44 -20.69 -1.03
N LEU A 336 -21.19 -20.21 -2.02
CA LEU A 336 -21.17 -20.80 -3.36
C LEU A 336 -19.83 -20.60 -4.08
N VAL A 337 -19.13 -19.48 -3.84
CA VAL A 337 -17.77 -19.24 -4.34
C VAL A 337 -16.77 -20.21 -3.72
N ALA A 338 -16.83 -20.40 -2.40
CA ALA A 338 -15.99 -21.35 -1.68
C ALA A 338 -16.18 -22.80 -2.17
N HIS A 339 -17.37 -23.11 -2.68
CA HIS A 339 -17.74 -24.43 -3.21
C HIS A 339 -17.97 -24.42 -4.72
N ARG A 340 -17.29 -23.52 -5.46
CA ARG A 340 -17.47 -23.40 -6.92
C ARG A 340 -17.26 -24.75 -7.61
N GLY A 341 -18.15 -25.03 -8.57
CA GLY A 341 -18.18 -26.29 -9.31
C GLY A 341 -18.77 -27.49 -8.55
N ARG A 342 -19.27 -27.30 -7.33
CA ARG A 342 -20.05 -28.33 -6.60
C ARG A 342 -21.53 -27.95 -6.52
N PRO A 343 -22.45 -28.78 -7.04
CA PRO A 343 -23.88 -28.64 -6.78
C PRO A 343 -24.19 -28.77 -5.29
N ILE A 344 -24.83 -27.76 -4.69
CA ILE A 344 -25.25 -27.75 -3.29
C ILE A 344 -26.77 -27.83 -3.20
N SER A 345 -27.29 -28.74 -2.37
CA SER A 345 -28.74 -28.88 -2.16
C SER A 345 -29.32 -27.68 -1.41
N ARG A 346 -30.61 -27.40 -1.62
CA ARG A 346 -31.28 -26.32 -0.87
C ARG A 346 -31.33 -26.58 0.63
N ASP A 347 -31.45 -27.84 1.04
CA ASP A 347 -31.43 -28.23 2.46
C ASP A 347 -30.08 -27.89 3.11
N GLN A 348 -28.96 -28.17 2.42
CA GLN A 348 -27.63 -27.77 2.90
C GLN A 348 -27.47 -26.25 2.97
N LEU A 349 -27.98 -25.51 1.97
CA LEU A 349 -27.95 -24.05 2.01
C LEU A 349 -28.78 -23.48 3.17
N ILE A 350 -29.90 -24.12 3.50
CA ILE A 350 -30.73 -23.77 4.66
C ILE A 350 -29.96 -24.01 5.95
N GLU A 351 -29.35 -25.18 6.11
CA GLU A 351 -28.58 -25.55 7.30
C GLU A 351 -27.43 -24.57 7.56
N VAL A 352 -26.70 -24.19 6.51
CA VAL A 352 -25.57 -23.24 6.64
C VAL A 352 -26.03 -21.81 6.92
N LEU A 353 -27.09 -21.33 6.24
CA LEU A 353 -27.51 -19.94 6.38
C LEU A 353 -28.41 -19.70 7.59
N TRP A 354 -29.18 -20.70 8.02
CA TRP A 354 -30.17 -20.61 9.08
C TRP A 354 -30.26 -21.92 9.90
N PRO A 355 -29.19 -22.31 10.61
CA PRO A 355 -29.12 -23.60 11.34
C PRO A 355 -30.21 -23.78 12.40
N GLU A 356 -30.74 -22.68 12.95
CA GLU A 356 -31.72 -22.69 14.05
C GLU A 356 -33.17 -22.38 13.59
N SER A 357 -33.41 -22.28 12.28
CA SER A 357 -34.73 -21.90 11.77
C SER A 357 -35.64 -23.09 11.46
N ASP A 358 -36.95 -22.89 11.64
CA ASP A 358 -37.97 -23.81 11.16
C ASP A 358 -37.81 -24.08 9.65
N PRO A 359 -37.82 -25.35 9.18
CA PRO A 359 -37.53 -25.70 7.78
C PRO A 359 -38.46 -25.03 6.76
N ALA A 360 -39.75 -24.90 7.06
CA ALA A 360 -40.71 -24.30 6.13
C ALA A 360 -40.46 -22.78 5.99
N ARG A 361 -40.13 -22.11 7.10
CA ARG A 361 -39.74 -20.70 7.11
C ARG A 361 -38.39 -20.48 6.40
N ALA A 362 -37.41 -21.35 6.64
CA ALA A 362 -36.09 -21.27 6.03
C ALA A 362 -36.13 -21.49 4.51
N GLY A 363 -36.97 -22.42 4.02
CA GLY A 363 -37.18 -22.62 2.59
C GLY A 363 -37.74 -21.38 1.87
N ASN A 364 -38.68 -20.66 2.50
CA ASN A 364 -39.17 -19.39 1.96
C ASN A 364 -38.08 -18.30 1.97
N ASN A 365 -37.29 -18.21 3.04
CA ASN A 365 -36.16 -17.28 3.11
C ASN A 365 -35.11 -17.56 2.03
N LEU A 366 -34.77 -18.84 1.79
CA LEU A 366 -33.83 -19.23 0.76
C LEU A 366 -34.29 -18.78 -0.63
N ARG A 367 -35.58 -18.93 -0.97
CA ARG A 367 -36.13 -18.45 -2.25
C ARG A 367 -35.95 -16.94 -2.41
N VAL A 368 -36.20 -16.17 -1.35
CA VAL A 368 -36.03 -14.70 -1.35
C VAL A 368 -34.56 -14.33 -1.52
N VAL A 369 -33.65 -14.99 -0.79
CA VAL A 369 -32.20 -14.74 -0.87
C VAL A 369 -31.62 -15.13 -2.23
N LEU A 370 -32.05 -16.25 -2.82
CA LEU A 370 -31.66 -16.65 -4.18
C LEU A 370 -32.16 -15.66 -5.22
N HIS A 371 -33.40 -15.15 -5.08
CA HIS A 371 -33.92 -14.14 -5.97
C HIS A 371 -33.13 -12.83 -5.88
N ASP A 372 -32.84 -12.38 -4.66
CA ASP A 372 -32.04 -11.17 -4.39
C ASP A 372 -30.61 -11.29 -4.94
N LEU A 373 -29.95 -12.43 -4.69
CA LEU A 373 -28.64 -12.74 -5.25
C LEU A 373 -28.66 -12.73 -6.78
N ARG A 374 -29.69 -13.36 -7.39
CA ARG A 374 -29.86 -13.33 -8.84
C ARG A 374 -29.99 -11.90 -9.35
N ARG A 375 -30.84 -11.07 -8.73
CA ARG A 375 -31.02 -9.66 -9.11
C ARG A 375 -29.72 -8.85 -9.00
N ALA A 376 -28.96 -9.05 -7.93
CA ALA A 376 -27.66 -8.42 -7.77
C ALA A 376 -26.72 -8.81 -8.93
N LEU A 377 -26.62 -10.11 -9.25
CA LEU A 377 -25.84 -10.58 -10.40
C LEU A 377 -26.39 -10.06 -11.73
N GLU A 378 -27.70 -9.97 -11.92
CA GLU A 378 -28.31 -9.39 -13.13
C GLU A 378 -27.88 -7.93 -13.33
N ALA A 379 -27.84 -7.13 -12.26
CA ALA A 379 -27.37 -5.76 -12.31
C ALA A 379 -25.87 -5.68 -12.67
N ILE A 380 -25.08 -6.66 -12.25
CA ILE A 380 -23.63 -6.70 -12.48
C ILE A 380 -23.29 -7.21 -13.88
N ILE A 381 -23.91 -8.30 -14.35
CA ILE A 381 -23.50 -9.03 -15.57
C ILE A 381 -24.60 -9.18 -16.63
N GLY A 382 -25.79 -8.63 -16.38
CA GLY A 382 -26.95 -8.78 -17.25
C GLY A 382 -27.72 -10.08 -17.03
N PRO A 383 -28.99 -10.15 -17.45
CA PRO A 383 -29.89 -11.24 -17.12
C PRO A 383 -29.49 -12.59 -17.70
N GLN A 384 -29.09 -12.64 -18.97
CA GLN A 384 -28.69 -13.88 -19.63
C GLN A 384 -27.47 -14.50 -18.95
N ARG A 385 -26.52 -13.66 -18.54
CA ARG A 385 -25.28 -14.14 -17.93
C ARG A 385 -25.46 -14.47 -16.45
N SER A 386 -26.30 -13.74 -15.72
CA SER A 386 -26.66 -14.09 -14.35
C SER A 386 -27.26 -15.49 -14.26
N GLN A 387 -28.09 -15.89 -15.23
CA GLN A 387 -28.63 -17.25 -15.32
C GLN A 387 -27.56 -18.31 -15.61
N ALA A 388 -26.55 -17.98 -16.43
CA ALA A 388 -25.44 -18.87 -16.70
C ALA A 388 -24.51 -19.03 -15.48
N VAL A 389 -24.28 -17.95 -14.72
CA VAL A 389 -23.40 -17.91 -13.55
C VAL A 389 -24.04 -18.57 -12.32
N LEU A 390 -25.27 -18.20 -11.97
CA LEU A 390 -26.00 -18.79 -10.84
C LEU A 390 -27.01 -19.81 -11.35
N ARG A 391 -26.58 -21.08 -11.36
CA ARG A 391 -27.35 -22.19 -11.90
C ARG A 391 -28.22 -22.84 -10.84
N ASN A 392 -29.40 -23.27 -11.26
CA ASN A 392 -30.33 -24.05 -10.46
C ASN A 392 -30.80 -25.25 -11.27
N GLU A 393 -30.45 -26.45 -10.82
CA GLU A 393 -30.80 -27.71 -11.48
C GLU A 393 -31.57 -28.59 -10.49
N GLY A 394 -32.89 -28.68 -10.68
CA GLY A 394 -33.77 -29.31 -9.70
C GLY A 394 -33.71 -28.58 -8.34
N ASP A 395 -33.22 -29.29 -7.32
CA ASP A 395 -33.03 -28.77 -5.96
C ASP A 395 -31.56 -28.41 -5.64
N MET A 396 -30.71 -28.37 -6.66
CA MET A 396 -29.30 -28.02 -6.53
C MET A 396 -29.02 -26.61 -7.03
N VAL A 397 -28.20 -25.87 -6.29
CA VAL A 397 -27.72 -24.53 -6.63
C VAL A 397 -26.20 -24.53 -6.68
N PHE A 398 -25.62 -23.90 -7.71
CA PHE A 398 -24.17 -23.78 -7.85
C PHE A 398 -23.77 -22.59 -8.72
N LEU A 399 -22.50 -22.19 -8.58
CA LEU A 399 -21.85 -21.28 -9.51
C LEU A 399 -21.25 -22.03 -10.68
N ASP A 400 -21.34 -21.42 -11.86
CA ASP A 400 -20.76 -21.92 -13.10
C ASP A 400 -19.28 -22.31 -12.92
N PRO A 401 -18.89 -23.56 -13.23
CA PRO A 401 -17.51 -24.01 -13.09
C PRO A 401 -16.59 -23.57 -14.23
N SER A 402 -17.11 -22.85 -15.25
CA SER A 402 -16.30 -22.45 -16.39
C SER A 402 -15.31 -21.34 -16.05
N ASP A 403 -14.37 -21.10 -16.96
CA ASP A 403 -13.40 -20.01 -16.87
C ASP A 403 -14.03 -18.61 -16.92
N SER A 404 -15.36 -18.48 -17.06
CA SER A 404 -16.06 -17.20 -17.01
C SER A 404 -15.99 -16.52 -15.63
N LEU A 405 -15.63 -17.28 -14.60
CA LEU A 405 -15.39 -16.84 -13.23
C LEU A 405 -13.91 -17.07 -12.88
N TRP A 406 -13.36 -16.28 -11.96
CA TRP A 406 -12.04 -16.47 -11.35
C TRP A 406 -12.15 -16.35 -9.84
N VAL A 407 -11.44 -17.19 -9.09
CA VAL A 407 -11.42 -17.19 -7.63
C VAL A 407 -9.98 -17.27 -7.17
N ASP A 408 -9.54 -16.31 -6.35
CA ASP A 408 -8.16 -16.24 -5.84
C ASP A 408 -7.74 -17.50 -5.08
N VAL A 409 -8.66 -18.13 -4.34
CA VAL A 409 -8.43 -19.42 -3.65
C VAL A 409 -8.07 -20.54 -4.61
N GLU A 410 -8.72 -20.62 -5.78
CA GLU A 410 -8.41 -21.65 -6.77
C GLU A 410 -7.04 -21.41 -7.41
N GLU A 411 -6.72 -20.16 -7.72
CA GLU A 411 -5.38 -19.80 -8.20
C GLU A 411 -4.31 -20.13 -7.16
N PHE A 412 -4.53 -19.74 -5.91
CA PHE A 412 -3.67 -20.04 -4.77
C PHE A 412 -3.41 -21.54 -4.65
N VAL A 413 -4.46 -22.37 -4.63
CA VAL A 413 -4.33 -23.83 -4.52
C VAL A 413 -3.57 -24.41 -5.72
N SER A 414 -3.82 -23.90 -6.93
CA SER A 414 -3.12 -24.36 -8.15
C SER A 414 -1.63 -24.01 -8.12
N THR A 415 -1.30 -22.80 -7.68
CA THR A 415 0.05 -22.25 -7.60
C THR A 415 0.84 -22.94 -6.49
N LEU A 416 0.21 -23.19 -5.34
CA LEU A 416 0.80 -23.94 -4.23
C LEU A 416 1.15 -25.38 -4.63
N ARG A 417 0.25 -26.08 -5.34
CA ARG A 417 0.53 -27.42 -5.88
C ARG A 417 1.70 -27.40 -6.86
N ARG A 418 1.79 -26.37 -7.70
CA ARG A 418 2.87 -26.20 -8.68
C ARG A 418 4.22 -25.96 -7.98
N ALA A 419 4.25 -25.07 -6.98
CA ALA A 419 5.41 -24.82 -6.14
C ALA A 419 5.89 -26.11 -5.45
N GLY A 420 4.96 -26.89 -4.87
CA GLY A 420 5.27 -28.19 -4.28
C GLY A 420 5.84 -29.21 -5.25
N ALA A 421 5.30 -29.26 -6.48
CA ALA A 421 5.80 -30.15 -7.53
C ALA A 421 7.22 -29.75 -7.99
N LEU A 422 7.49 -28.45 -8.15
CA LEU A 422 8.81 -27.92 -8.50
C LEU A 422 9.83 -28.23 -7.40
N ALA A 423 9.47 -27.97 -6.14
CA ALA A 423 10.32 -28.29 -4.98
C ALA A 423 10.66 -29.80 -4.92
N THR A 424 9.68 -30.66 -5.20
CA THR A 424 9.89 -32.13 -5.25
C THR A 424 10.88 -32.54 -6.34
N ARG A 425 10.96 -31.79 -7.44
CA ARG A 425 11.89 -32.03 -8.55
C ARG A 425 13.26 -31.38 -8.34
N GLY A 426 13.48 -30.69 -7.22
CA GLY A 426 14.72 -29.95 -6.95
C GLY A 426 14.84 -28.62 -7.70
N LEU A 427 13.76 -28.16 -8.35
CA LEU A 427 13.68 -26.87 -9.05
C LEU A 427 13.35 -25.75 -8.04
N LEU A 428 14.31 -25.44 -7.18
CA LEU A 428 14.09 -24.62 -5.99
C LEU A 428 13.89 -23.12 -6.31
N ASP A 429 14.54 -22.59 -7.35
CA ASP A 429 14.36 -21.20 -7.76
C ASP A 429 12.97 -20.96 -8.35
N GLU A 430 12.48 -21.89 -9.17
CA GLU A 430 11.13 -21.84 -9.71
C GLU A 430 10.09 -22.05 -8.60
N ALA A 431 10.36 -22.93 -7.64
CA ALA A 431 9.51 -23.11 -6.47
C ALA A 431 9.43 -21.82 -5.64
N LEU A 432 10.56 -21.15 -5.37
CA LEU A 432 10.59 -19.85 -4.69
C LEU A 432 9.84 -18.77 -5.48
N ALA A 433 9.97 -18.73 -6.80
CA ALA A 433 9.24 -17.78 -7.64
C ALA A 433 7.71 -18.01 -7.63
N GLU A 434 7.24 -19.26 -7.58
CA GLU A 434 5.83 -19.57 -7.37
C GLU A 434 5.39 -19.18 -5.94
N MET A 435 6.19 -19.46 -4.91
CA MET A 435 5.87 -19.06 -3.53
C MET A 435 5.83 -17.53 -3.34
N GLY A 436 6.71 -16.78 -4.00
CA GLY A 436 6.68 -15.33 -4.02
C GLY A 436 5.39 -14.77 -4.64
N ARG A 437 4.87 -15.42 -5.70
CA ARG A 437 3.56 -15.08 -6.29
C ARG A 437 2.40 -15.38 -5.35
N LEU A 438 2.48 -16.44 -4.54
CA LEU A 438 1.45 -16.70 -3.54
C LEU A 438 1.34 -15.55 -2.52
N GLY A 439 2.43 -14.86 -2.22
CA GLY A 439 2.41 -13.66 -1.37
C GLY A 439 1.54 -12.51 -1.93
N THR A 440 1.31 -12.45 -3.25
CA THR A 440 0.42 -11.46 -3.86
C THR A 440 -1.04 -11.90 -3.91
N ILE A 441 -1.31 -13.19 -3.70
CA ILE A 441 -2.65 -13.79 -3.72
C ILE A 441 -3.20 -13.93 -2.30
N TYR A 442 -2.37 -14.44 -1.37
CA TYR A 442 -2.71 -14.59 0.04
C TYR A 442 -2.49 -13.27 0.79
N CYS A 443 -3.48 -12.37 0.73
CA CYS A 443 -3.43 -11.06 1.37
C CYS A 443 -4.00 -11.04 2.81
N GLY A 444 -4.39 -12.20 3.33
CA GLY A 444 -5.00 -12.37 4.65
C GLY A 444 -5.76 -13.68 4.74
N ASP A 445 -6.29 -13.98 5.92
CA ASP A 445 -7.06 -15.20 6.13
C ASP A 445 -8.31 -15.27 5.23
N PHE A 446 -8.67 -16.49 4.84
CA PHE A 446 -9.87 -16.75 4.03
C PHE A 446 -11.13 -16.18 4.71
N LEU A 447 -11.82 -15.29 4.00
CA LEU A 447 -13.02 -14.56 4.44
C LEU A 447 -12.85 -13.97 5.83
N ALA A 448 -11.81 -13.14 6.02
CA ALA A 448 -11.51 -12.49 7.29
C ALA A 448 -12.65 -11.57 7.78
N ASP A 449 -13.55 -11.16 6.88
CA ASP A 449 -14.76 -10.40 7.19
C ASP A 449 -15.92 -11.27 7.72
N GLU A 450 -15.73 -12.60 7.79
CA GLU A 450 -16.68 -13.58 8.34
C GLU A 450 -16.07 -14.31 9.56
N PRO A 451 -15.73 -13.62 10.66
CA PRO A 451 -15.05 -14.26 11.79
C PRO A 451 -15.94 -15.24 12.57
N TYR A 452 -17.27 -15.09 12.50
CA TYR A 452 -18.25 -15.88 13.26
C TYR A 452 -18.99 -16.94 12.43
N SER A 453 -18.60 -17.12 11.17
CA SER A 453 -19.24 -18.09 10.28
C SER A 453 -18.57 -19.45 10.42
N ASP A 454 -19.21 -20.38 11.13
CA ASP A 454 -18.63 -21.71 11.43
C ASP A 454 -18.22 -22.50 10.19
N TRP A 455 -18.98 -22.35 9.09
CA TRP A 455 -18.73 -23.07 7.84
C TRP A 455 -17.39 -22.72 7.19
N CYS A 456 -16.84 -21.50 7.42
CA CYS A 456 -15.57 -21.09 6.82
C CYS A 456 -14.36 -21.37 7.71
N LEU A 457 -14.55 -21.76 8.98
CA LEU A 457 -13.45 -21.98 9.93
C LEU A 457 -12.51 -23.11 9.47
N ALA A 458 -13.07 -24.25 9.10
CA ALA A 458 -12.29 -25.41 8.66
C ALA A 458 -11.50 -25.13 7.37
N GLU A 459 -12.13 -24.47 6.39
CA GLU A 459 -11.48 -24.10 5.13
C GLU A 459 -10.37 -23.06 5.36
N ARG A 460 -10.63 -22.04 6.20
CA ARG A 460 -9.63 -21.02 6.57
C ARG A 460 -8.39 -21.66 7.20
N GLU A 461 -8.61 -22.55 8.16
CA GLU A 461 -7.51 -23.27 8.82
C GLU A 461 -6.76 -24.16 7.84
N GLN A 462 -7.48 -24.92 7.01
CA GLN A 462 -6.87 -25.79 6.01
C GLN A 462 -6.01 -24.99 5.02
N LEU A 463 -6.50 -23.86 4.50
CA LEU A 463 -5.76 -23.01 3.56
C LEU A 463 -4.50 -22.41 4.19
N ARG A 464 -4.57 -21.99 5.46
CA ARG A 464 -3.41 -21.48 6.20
C ARG A 464 -2.37 -22.58 6.42
N GLU A 465 -2.81 -23.75 6.89
CA GLU A 465 -1.94 -24.90 7.17
C GLU A 465 -1.23 -25.41 5.92
N VAL A 466 -1.92 -25.55 4.77
CA VAL A 466 -1.25 -25.97 3.53
C VAL A 466 -0.22 -24.94 3.06
N TYR A 467 -0.48 -23.64 3.26
CA TYR A 467 0.47 -22.59 2.89
C TYR A 467 1.72 -22.66 3.76
N LEU A 468 1.52 -22.76 5.06
CA LEU A 468 2.56 -22.86 6.06
C LEU A 468 3.41 -24.10 5.84
N HIS A 469 2.79 -25.25 5.65
CA HIS A 469 3.49 -26.51 5.40
C HIS A 469 4.37 -26.44 4.16
N GLN A 470 3.92 -25.74 3.11
CA GLN A 470 4.71 -25.59 1.89
C GLN A 470 5.93 -24.70 2.11
N TRP A 471 5.82 -23.63 2.92
CA TRP A 471 6.98 -22.83 3.35
C TRP A 471 7.94 -23.63 4.22
N GLU A 472 7.45 -24.39 5.21
CA GLU A 472 8.28 -25.24 6.06
C GLU A 472 9.07 -26.25 5.21
N ARG A 473 8.38 -26.94 4.30
CA ARG A 473 8.98 -27.93 3.40
C ARG A 473 10.04 -27.30 2.50
N LEU A 474 9.75 -26.15 1.91
CA LEU A 474 10.70 -25.45 1.05
C LEU A 474 11.93 -24.98 1.84
N GLY A 475 11.73 -24.44 3.05
CA GLY A 475 12.80 -24.06 3.96
C GLY A 475 13.71 -25.24 4.34
N ALA A 476 13.14 -26.44 4.54
CA ALA A 476 13.91 -27.65 4.80
C ALA A 476 14.81 -28.02 3.61
N LEU A 477 14.25 -28.06 2.40
CA LEU A 477 15.00 -28.37 1.17
C LEU A 477 16.11 -27.34 0.89
N LEU A 478 15.82 -26.05 1.09
CA LEU A 478 16.81 -24.98 0.92
C LEU A 478 17.95 -25.10 1.93
N ALA A 479 17.64 -25.42 3.19
CA ALA A 479 18.64 -25.62 4.22
C ALA A 479 19.54 -26.84 3.95
N GLU A 480 18.99 -27.91 3.37
CA GLU A 480 19.76 -29.10 2.95
C GLU A 480 20.72 -28.78 1.79
N GLN A 481 20.33 -27.89 0.88
CA GLN A 481 21.17 -27.43 -0.23
C GLN A 481 22.19 -26.33 0.18
N GLY A 482 22.28 -25.99 1.46
CA GLY A 482 23.18 -24.95 1.97
C GLY A 482 22.73 -23.52 1.67
N ARG A 483 21.54 -23.32 1.09
CA ARG A 483 20.93 -22.02 0.77
C ARG A 483 20.33 -21.38 2.02
N SER A 484 21.19 -21.04 2.97
CA SER A 484 20.80 -20.63 4.32
C SER A 484 19.98 -19.33 4.35
N GLY A 485 20.24 -18.38 3.43
CA GLY A 485 19.47 -17.14 3.32
C GLY A 485 18.02 -17.37 2.91
N ASP A 486 17.80 -18.15 1.84
CA ASP A 486 16.46 -18.46 1.36
C ASP A 486 15.70 -19.36 2.35
N ALA A 487 16.40 -20.27 3.03
CA ALA A 487 15.80 -21.09 4.08
C ALA A 487 15.35 -20.25 5.28
N GLU A 488 16.14 -19.24 5.67
CA GLU A 488 15.75 -18.27 6.68
C GLU A 488 14.47 -17.52 6.27
N GLU A 489 14.41 -17.00 5.04
CA GLU A 489 13.24 -16.29 4.53
C GLU A 489 11.99 -17.18 4.53
N ALA A 490 12.12 -18.42 4.06
CA ALA A 490 11.02 -19.39 4.07
C ALA A 490 10.49 -19.69 5.48
N TYR A 491 11.36 -19.90 6.47
CA TYR A 491 10.91 -20.14 7.85
C TYR A 491 10.31 -18.89 8.49
N ARG A 492 10.83 -17.69 8.18
CA ARG A 492 10.21 -16.44 8.64
C ARG A 492 8.82 -16.23 8.03
N ALA A 493 8.64 -16.55 6.76
CA ALA A 493 7.34 -16.52 6.10
C ALA A 493 6.35 -17.49 6.76
N ALA A 494 6.79 -18.72 7.08
CA ALA A 494 5.97 -19.69 7.80
C ALA A 494 5.57 -19.21 9.22
N LEU A 495 6.51 -18.63 9.98
CA LEU A 495 6.24 -18.05 11.30
C LEU A 495 5.37 -16.78 11.24
N GLY A 496 5.31 -16.12 10.09
CA GLY A 496 4.38 -15.03 9.84
C GLY A 496 2.93 -15.49 9.72
N LEU A 497 2.71 -16.75 9.31
CA LEU A 497 1.40 -17.38 9.24
C LEU A 497 0.97 -17.95 10.59
N ASP A 498 1.87 -18.65 11.27
CA ASP A 498 1.64 -19.15 12.63
C ASP A 498 2.88 -18.96 13.53
N PRO A 499 2.88 -17.95 14.40
CA PRO A 499 3.97 -17.68 15.32
C PRO A 499 4.20 -18.75 16.39
N ILE A 500 3.22 -19.62 16.69
CA ILE A 500 3.34 -20.63 17.76
C ILE A 500 4.01 -21.94 17.32
N ARG A 501 4.42 -22.05 16.05
CA ARG A 501 5.12 -23.23 15.49
C ARG A 501 6.55 -23.37 16.00
N GLU A 502 6.68 -23.95 17.18
CA GLU A 502 7.95 -24.16 17.88
C GLU A 502 8.96 -25.00 17.06
N ASP A 503 8.47 -25.96 16.30
CA ASP A 503 9.25 -26.77 15.34
C ASP A 503 9.95 -25.89 14.30
N ILE A 504 9.24 -24.91 13.74
CA ILE A 504 9.77 -23.98 12.74
C ILE A 504 10.76 -23.01 13.37
N HIS A 505 10.48 -22.53 14.59
CA HIS A 505 11.46 -21.74 15.37
C HIS A 505 12.78 -22.50 15.53
N ARG A 506 12.74 -23.80 15.89
CA ARG A 506 13.96 -24.62 16.01
C ARG A 506 14.72 -24.75 14.69
N ARG A 507 14.02 -24.98 13.58
CA ARG A 507 14.65 -25.06 12.24
C ARG A 507 15.35 -23.75 11.88
N LEU A 508 14.69 -22.62 12.12
CA LEU A 508 15.26 -21.28 11.89
C LEU A 508 16.49 -21.03 12.78
N MET A 509 16.42 -21.35 14.08
CA MET A 509 17.59 -21.28 14.97
C MET A 509 18.76 -22.11 14.43
N GLY A 510 18.50 -23.32 13.93
CA GLY A 510 19.51 -24.20 13.36
C GLY A 510 20.15 -23.67 12.07
N VAL A 511 19.38 -23.00 11.21
CA VAL A 511 19.92 -22.34 10.00
C VAL A 511 20.75 -21.11 10.36
N LEU A 512 20.25 -20.25 11.24
CA LEU A 512 20.96 -19.05 11.71
C LEU A 512 22.29 -19.42 12.39
N TRP A 513 22.27 -20.46 13.22
CA TRP A 513 23.49 -20.93 13.91
C TRP A 513 24.55 -21.44 12.93
N ARG A 514 24.16 -22.31 11.98
CA ARG A 514 25.08 -22.88 10.98
C ARG A 514 25.63 -21.85 9.99
N SER A 515 24.86 -20.79 9.72
CA SER A 515 25.28 -19.66 8.88
C SER A 515 26.13 -18.61 9.61
N GLY A 516 26.46 -18.83 10.89
CA GLY A 516 27.31 -17.94 11.68
C GLY A 516 26.57 -16.79 12.38
N LYS A 517 25.26 -16.64 12.16
CA LYS A 517 24.39 -15.63 12.79
C LYS A 517 23.96 -16.06 14.21
N LYS A 518 24.94 -16.33 15.07
CA LYS A 518 24.74 -16.90 16.42
C LYS A 518 23.81 -16.04 17.30
N ASP A 519 24.01 -14.72 17.29
CA ASP A 519 23.19 -13.80 18.08
C ASP A 519 21.72 -13.79 17.63
N GLU A 520 21.48 -13.91 16.32
CA GLU A 520 20.13 -13.99 15.77
C GLU A 520 19.44 -15.31 16.15
N ALA A 521 20.17 -16.43 16.17
CA ALA A 521 19.63 -17.71 16.62
C ALA A 521 19.15 -17.65 18.08
N LEU A 522 19.94 -17.02 18.97
CA LEU A 522 19.56 -16.84 20.37
C LEU A 522 18.38 -15.86 20.54
N ARG A 523 18.35 -14.77 19.75
CA ARG A 523 17.18 -13.87 19.70
C ARG A 523 15.92 -14.59 19.23
N GLN A 524 16.04 -15.52 18.28
CA GLN A 524 14.90 -16.30 17.80
C GLN A 524 14.34 -17.23 18.89
N PHE A 525 15.19 -17.83 19.72
CA PHE A 525 14.73 -18.59 20.89
C PHE A 525 13.93 -17.71 21.86
N GLU A 526 14.42 -16.50 22.13
CA GLU A 526 13.72 -15.55 23.01
C GLU A 526 12.37 -15.12 22.45
N LEU A 527 12.29 -14.93 21.13
CA LEU A 527 11.03 -14.68 20.44
C LEU A 527 10.06 -15.86 20.60
N CYS A 528 10.53 -17.09 20.32
CA CYS A 528 9.75 -18.31 20.49
C CYS A 528 9.19 -18.44 21.92
N ARG A 529 10.05 -18.26 22.92
CA ARG A 529 9.68 -18.28 24.35
C ARG A 529 8.62 -17.24 24.67
N THR A 530 8.76 -16.02 24.13
CA THR A 530 7.82 -14.92 24.37
C THR A 530 6.46 -15.21 23.74
N VAL A 531 6.44 -15.69 22.50
CA VAL A 531 5.21 -15.98 21.74
C VAL A 531 4.45 -17.15 22.36
N LEU A 532 5.09 -18.29 22.63
CA LEU A 532 4.43 -19.46 23.24
C LEU A 532 3.81 -19.12 24.60
N ARG A 533 4.52 -18.34 25.41
CA ARG A 533 4.02 -17.91 26.72
C ARG A 533 2.83 -16.96 26.60
N ARG A 534 2.85 -16.07 25.60
CA ARG A 534 1.79 -15.08 25.39
C ARG A 534 0.52 -15.70 24.81
N GLU A 535 0.65 -16.51 23.77
CA GLU A 535 -0.50 -16.97 22.98
C GLU A 535 -1.16 -18.22 23.57
N ILE A 536 -0.37 -19.14 24.15
CA ILE A 536 -0.87 -20.42 24.66
C ILE A 536 -0.42 -20.77 26.09
N GLY A 537 0.34 -19.89 26.75
CA GLY A 537 0.67 -20.02 28.18
C GLY A 537 1.72 -21.09 28.52
N VAL A 538 2.44 -21.62 27.53
CA VAL A 538 3.44 -22.69 27.73
C VAL A 538 4.87 -22.20 27.58
N ALA A 539 5.82 -22.91 28.21
CA ALA A 539 7.25 -22.70 27.99
C ALA A 539 7.73 -23.53 26.78
N PRO A 540 8.88 -23.17 26.15
CA PRO A 540 9.47 -24.00 25.11
C PRO A 540 9.73 -25.43 25.59
N SER A 541 9.48 -26.40 24.71
CA SER A 541 9.75 -27.82 24.92
C SER A 541 11.22 -28.12 25.26
N GLU A 542 11.47 -29.27 25.89
CA GLU A 542 12.82 -29.73 26.22
C GLU A 542 13.73 -29.87 24.98
N GLU A 543 13.18 -30.25 23.83
CA GLU A 543 13.93 -30.35 22.58
C GLU A 543 14.49 -28.98 22.15
N THR A 544 13.68 -27.92 22.24
CA THR A 544 14.10 -26.56 21.94
C THR A 544 15.11 -26.03 22.94
N GLN A 545 14.90 -26.31 24.23
CA GLN A 545 15.87 -25.92 25.27
C GLN A 545 17.20 -26.66 25.10
N ALA A 546 17.18 -27.95 24.78
CA ALA A 546 18.37 -28.74 24.52
C ALA A 546 19.16 -28.22 23.31
N LEU A 547 18.47 -27.82 22.24
CA LEU A 547 19.11 -27.19 21.08
C LEU A 547 19.92 -25.95 21.48
N VAL A 548 19.34 -25.03 22.25
CA VAL A 548 20.03 -23.80 22.71
C VAL A 548 21.18 -24.10 23.67
N ARG A 549 21.01 -25.07 24.58
CA ARG A 549 22.10 -25.55 25.44
C ARG A 549 23.28 -26.05 24.61
N SER A 550 23.02 -26.83 23.57
CA SER A 550 24.07 -27.34 22.67
C SER A 550 24.81 -26.24 21.91
N MET A 551 24.09 -25.19 21.48
CA MET A 551 24.65 -24.03 20.79
C MET A 551 25.59 -23.23 21.72
N THR A 552 25.20 -23.05 22.98
CA THR A 552 25.97 -22.29 23.96
C THR A 552 27.11 -23.09 24.60
N SER A 553 27.04 -24.42 24.60
CA SER A 553 28.09 -25.31 25.15
C SER A 553 29.22 -25.65 24.16
N ALA A 554 29.03 -25.43 22.86
CA ALA A 554 30.06 -25.75 21.85
C ALA A 554 31.19 -24.70 21.87
N PRO A 555 32.46 -25.09 22.12
CA PRO A 555 33.58 -24.16 22.01
C PRO A 555 33.75 -23.72 20.55
N THR A 556 33.79 -22.42 20.30
CA THR A 556 34.07 -21.84 18.99
C THR A 556 35.41 -22.36 18.45
N PRO A 557 35.48 -23.06 17.31
CA PRO A 557 36.75 -23.35 16.66
C PRO A 557 37.40 -22.01 16.30
N ARG A 558 38.64 -21.82 16.73
CA ARG A 558 39.45 -20.62 16.45
C ARG A 558 39.83 -20.53 14.98
#